data_AF-A0A821JIN8-F1
#
_entry.id   AF-A0A821JIN8-F1
#
_cell.length_a   1.000
_cell.length_b   1.000
_cell.length_c   1.000
_cell.angle_alpha   90.00
_cell.angle_beta   90.00
_cell.angle_gamma   90.00
#
_symmetry.space_group_name_H-M   'P 1'
#
loop_
_entity.id
_entity.type
_entity.pdbx_description
1 polymer ?
#
loop_
_entity_poly.entity_id
_entity_poly.type
_entity_poly.pdbx_seq_one_letter_code
_entity_poly.pdbx_strand_id
1 'polypeptide(L)'
;QHKAYYYSKSPTNCAFKIQIACDFSHRILHVSEFYHGSVHDIKILRESGLLEHTEQTAQIIAGKGFVGEAYVTTPRKKPRRGELTDE
;
A
#
# COMPACT_ATOMS: atom_id res chain seq x y z
N GLN A 1 -27.34 -9.12 -13.65
CA GLN A 1 -26.31 -8.05 -13.69
C GLN A 1 -25.82 -7.83 -12.26
N HIS A 2 -24.68 -8.40 -11.85
CA HIS A 2 -24.12 -8.16 -10.50
C HIS A 2 -23.06 -7.07 -10.57
N LYS A 3 -23.41 -5.88 -10.10
CA LYS A 3 -22.46 -4.77 -9.88
C LYS A 3 -22.57 -4.34 -8.42
N ALA A 4 -21.40 -4.04 -7.85
CA ALA A 4 -21.14 -3.47 -6.53
C ALA A 4 -21.11 -4.46 -5.36
N TYR A 5 -19.98 -5.18 -5.22
CA TYR A 5 -19.55 -5.61 -3.88
C TYR A 5 -18.46 -4.74 -3.27
N TYR A 6 -17.72 -3.90 -4.01
CA TYR A 6 -16.57 -3.16 -3.44
C TYR A 6 -16.24 -1.81 -4.08
N TYR A 7 -17.22 -1.04 -4.55
CA TYR A 7 -16.89 0.33 -4.96
C TYR A 7 -18.07 1.30 -4.85
N SER A 8 -18.27 1.83 -3.65
CA SER A 8 -18.67 3.21 -3.46
C SER A 8 -17.47 3.93 -2.84
N LYS A 9 -17.05 5.07 -3.39
CA LYS A 9 -16.18 5.97 -2.63
C LYS A 9 -17.05 6.52 -1.51
N SER A 10 -16.92 5.95 -0.31
CA SER A 10 -17.50 6.53 0.91
C SER A 10 -17.10 8.01 0.97
N PRO A 11 -17.99 8.92 1.41
CA PRO A 11 -17.63 10.31 1.64
C PRO A 11 -16.31 10.36 2.40
N THR A 12 -15.33 11.07 1.86
CA THR A 12 -13.93 11.05 2.32
C THR A 12 -13.75 11.45 3.79
N ASN A 13 -14.75 12.09 4.39
CA ASN A 13 -14.78 12.48 5.80
C ASN A 13 -15.12 11.33 6.77
N CYS A 14 -15.66 10.21 6.27
CA CYS A 14 -16.01 9.03 7.07
C CYS A 14 -15.13 7.80 6.75
N ALA A 15 -14.02 8.00 6.02
CA ALA A 15 -13.12 6.91 5.65
C ALA A 15 -12.14 6.60 6.79
N PHE A 16 -11.84 5.31 6.98
CA PHE A 16 -10.79 4.86 7.90
C PHE A 16 -9.67 4.17 7.12
N LYS A 17 -8.47 4.73 7.26
CA LYS A 17 -7.14 4.27 6.85
C LYS A 17 -6.51 3.25 7.80
N ILE A 18 -6.06 2.08 7.34
CA ILE A 18 -5.09 1.25 8.07
C ILE A 18 -4.03 0.77 7.08
N GLN A 19 -2.77 0.81 7.49
CA GLN A 19 -1.68 0.17 6.78
C GLN A 19 -1.32 -1.16 7.44
N ILE A 20 -1.15 -2.18 6.61
CA ILE A 20 -0.72 -3.50 7.03
C ILE A 20 0.48 -3.88 6.17
N ALA A 21 1.56 -4.36 6.80
CA ALA A 21 2.69 -4.96 6.11
C ALA A 21 2.76 -6.45 6.42
N CYS A 22 3.09 -7.25 5.42
CA CYS A 22 3.28 -8.69 5.55
C CYS A 22 4.51 -9.17 4.77
N ASP A 23 5.04 -10.32 5.20
CA ASP A 23 6.08 -11.01 4.45
C ASP A 23 5.51 -11.92 3.35
N PHE A 24 6.40 -12.51 2.54
CA PHE A 24 6.03 -13.48 1.50
C PHE A 24 5.52 -14.82 2.05
N SER A 25 5.60 -15.04 3.36
CA SER A 25 4.98 -16.17 4.07
C SER A 25 3.61 -15.81 4.64
N HIS A 26 3.04 -14.66 4.25
CA HIS A 26 1.74 -14.14 4.69
C HIS A 26 1.66 -13.82 6.19
N ARG A 27 2.79 -13.62 6.87
CA ARG A 27 2.82 -13.18 8.27
C ARG A 27 2.66 -11.68 8.34
N ILE A 28 1.78 -11.21 9.21
CA ILE A 28 1.62 -9.78 9.48
C ILE A 28 2.83 -9.32 10.31
N LEU A 29 3.61 -8.38 9.76
CA LEU A 29 4.78 -7.81 10.40
C LEU A 29 4.48 -6.47 11.08
N HIS A 30 3.48 -5.75 10.58
CA HIS A 30 3.12 -4.43 11.07
C HIS A 30 1.65 -4.13 10.79
N VAL A 31 1.00 -3.47 11.75
CA VAL A 31 -0.33 -2.89 11.62
C VAL A 31 -0.24 -1.48 12.20
N SER A 32 -0.62 -0.48 11.42
CA SER A 32 -0.62 0.91 11.88
C SER A 32 -1.82 1.22 12.77
N GLU A 33 -1.77 2.35 13.47
CA GLU A 33 -2.96 2.98 14.05
C GLU A 33 -3.99 3.36 12.96
N PHE A 34 -5.21 3.72 13.39
CA PHE A 34 -6.28 4.17 12.51
C PHE A 34 -6.08 5.62 12.06
N TYR A 35 -6.12 5.83 10.74
CA TYR A 35 -6.08 7.16 10.13
C TYR A 35 -7.47 7.60 9.71
N HIS A 36 -7.95 8.70 10.27
CA HIS A 36 -9.28 9.21 9.97
C HIS A 36 -9.26 10.10 8.72
N GLY A 37 -10.24 9.90 7.84
CA GLY A 37 -10.46 10.70 6.65
C GLY A 37 -9.59 10.31 5.44
N SER A 38 -9.45 11.25 4.51
CA SER A 38 -8.75 11.05 3.23
C SER A 38 -7.23 11.25 3.34
N VAL A 39 -6.56 10.40 4.13
CA VAL A 39 -5.10 10.45 4.29
C VAL A 39 -4.40 9.78 3.09
N HIS A 40 -3.38 10.41 2.52
CA HIS A 40 -2.60 9.82 1.42
C HIS A 40 -1.76 8.63 1.90
N ASP A 41 -1.59 7.61 1.08
CA ASP A 41 -0.94 6.36 1.49
C ASP A 41 0.55 6.58 1.89
N ILE A 42 1.29 7.45 1.17
CA ILE A 42 2.65 7.90 1.59
C ILE A 42 2.66 8.53 2.98
N LYS A 43 1.65 9.34 3.32
CA LYS A 43 1.61 9.98 4.63
C LYS A 43 1.48 8.94 5.73
N ILE A 44 0.61 7.94 5.52
CA ILE A 44 0.48 6.80 6.43
C ILE A 44 1.81 6.05 6.56
N LEU A 45 2.48 5.74 5.45
CA LEU A 45 3.75 5.02 5.47
C LEU A 45 4.85 5.74 6.29
N ARG A 46 4.91 7.06 6.21
CA ARG A 46 5.88 7.87 6.96
C ARG A 46 5.54 7.97 8.46
N GLU A 47 4.25 7.95 8.79
CA GLU A 47 3.77 8.16 10.17
C GLU A 47 3.55 6.85 10.93
N SER A 48 3.46 5.70 10.25
CA SER A 48 3.14 4.42 10.87
C SER A 48 4.32 3.78 11.63
N GLY A 49 5.53 4.27 11.42
CA GLY A 49 6.76 3.65 11.94
C GLY A 49 7.19 2.39 11.19
N LEU A 50 6.49 1.98 10.12
CA LEU A 50 6.86 0.82 9.31
C LEU A 50 8.27 0.94 8.73
N LEU A 51 8.64 2.14 8.26
CA LEU A 51 9.96 2.39 7.66
C LEU A 51 11.10 2.17 8.67
N GLU A 52 10.92 2.60 9.92
CA GLU A 52 11.90 2.41 11.00
C GLU A 52 12.20 0.93 11.27
N HIS A 53 11.22 0.05 11.04
CA HIS A 53 11.37 -1.40 11.21
C HIS A 53 11.98 -2.09 9.97
N THR A 54 11.98 -1.43 8.81
CA THR A 54 12.39 -2.00 7.53
C THR A 54 13.76 -1.52 7.03
N GLU A 55 14.25 -0.36 7.51
CA GLU A 55 15.47 0.33 7.04
C GLU A 55 16.77 -0.51 7.08
N GLN A 56 16.82 -1.65 7.77
CA GLN A 56 18.07 -2.41 7.91
C GLN A 56 18.20 -3.64 7.00
N THR A 57 17.11 -4.26 6.52
CA THR A 57 17.22 -5.52 5.76
C THR A 57 16.08 -5.79 4.77
N ALA A 58 15.02 -4.98 4.72
CA ALA A 58 13.80 -5.34 3.99
C ALA A 58 13.46 -4.33 2.90
N GLN A 59 13.31 -4.82 1.66
CA GLN A 59 12.75 -4.06 0.55
C GLN A 59 11.23 -4.15 0.57
N ILE A 60 10.53 -3.02 0.61
CA ILE A 60 9.07 -3.00 0.63
C ILE A 60 8.54 -3.06 -0.81
N ILE A 61 7.58 -3.94 -1.09
CA ILE A 61 6.84 -3.93 -2.36
C ILE A 61 5.45 -3.34 -2.13
N ALA A 62 5.14 -2.23 -2.79
CA ALA A 62 3.85 -1.56 -2.61
C ALA A 62 3.28 -0.97 -3.90
N GLY A 63 1.99 -0.65 -3.89
CA GLY A 63 1.28 -0.11 -5.05
C GLY A 63 1.67 1.34 -5.40
N LYS A 64 1.06 1.87 -6.46
CA LYS A 64 1.33 3.24 -6.97
C LYS A 64 1.13 4.36 -5.94
N GLY A 65 0.31 4.14 -4.92
CA GLY A 65 0.07 5.12 -3.86
C GLY A 65 1.30 5.43 -2.99
N PHE A 66 2.38 4.65 -3.12
CA PHE A 66 3.62 4.76 -2.33
C PHE A 66 4.85 5.16 -3.18
N VAL A 67 4.66 5.50 -4.45
CA VAL A 67 5.76 5.91 -5.34
C VAL A 67 6.43 7.18 -4.80
N GLY A 68 7.76 7.17 -4.74
CA GLY A 68 8.57 8.31 -4.29
C GLY A 68 9.09 8.20 -2.86
N GLU A 69 8.77 7.12 -2.15
CA GLU A 69 9.38 6.81 -0.85
C GLU A 69 10.65 5.98 -1.02
N ALA A 70 11.66 6.26 -0.22
CA ALA A 70 12.87 5.44 -0.17
C ALA A 70 12.50 4.00 0.27
N TYR A 71 13.23 3.00 -0.24
CA TYR A 71 13.04 1.59 0.10
C TYR A 71 11.71 0.94 -0.36
N VAL A 72 10.82 1.69 -1.02
CA VAL A 72 9.61 1.16 -1.65
C VAL A 72 9.83 0.90 -3.14
N THR A 73 9.63 -0.36 -3.53
CA THR A 73 9.58 -0.78 -4.92
C THR A 73 8.14 -0.90 -5.38
N THR A 74 7.77 -0.13 -6.39
CA THR A 74 6.46 -0.24 -7.03
C THR A 74 6.55 -1.11 -8.29
N PRO A 75 5.92 -2.30 -8.33
CA PRO A 75 5.93 -3.14 -9.51
C PRO A 75 5.32 -2.43 -10.72
N ARG A 76 5.93 -2.60 -11.89
CA ARG A 76 5.35 -2.12 -13.14
C ARG A 76 4.10 -2.93 -13.49
N LYS A 77 3.09 -2.22 -13.98
CA LYS A 77 1.86 -2.87 -14.45
C LYS A 77 2.18 -3.59 -15.77
N LYS A 78 1.89 -4.89 -15.81
CA LYS A 78 1.97 -5.70 -17.03
C LYS A 78 1.18 -5.05 -18.18
N PRO A 79 1.72 -4.98 -19.41
CA PRO A 79 1.01 -4.47 -20.57
C PRO A 79 -0.23 -5.32 -20.87
N ARG A 80 -1.25 -4.67 -21.44
CA ARG A 80 -2.51 -5.34 -21.77
C ARG A 80 -2.27 -6.36 -22.88
N ARG A 81 -2.40 -7.66 -22.56
CA ARG A 81 -2.12 -8.82 -23.43
C ARG A 81 -0.63 -9.03 -23.81
N GLY A 82 0.31 -8.34 -23.16
CA GLY A 82 1.75 -8.62 -23.31
C GLY A 82 2.31 -9.34 -22.10
N GLU A 83 3.54 -9.85 -22.16
CA GLU A 83 4.25 -10.42 -21.00
C GLU A 83 4.77 -9.33 -20.05
N LEU A 84 5.11 -9.72 -18.81
CA LEU A 84 5.83 -8.83 -17.91
C LEU A 84 7.29 -8.85 -18.36
N THR A 85 7.83 -7.70 -18.72
CA THR A 85 9.23 -7.52 -19.16
C THR A 85 10.04 -6.87 -18.05
N ASP A 86 11.33 -7.14 -17.99
CA ASP A 86 12.25 -6.57 -16.98
C ASP A 86 12.62 -5.10 -17.26
N GLU A 87 12.26 -4.59 -18.44
CA GLU A 87 12.53 -3.21 -18.89
C GLU A 87 11.59 -2.15 -18.32
#